data_AF-A0A250KQB9-F1
#
_entry.id   AF-A0A250KQB9-F1
#
_cell.length_a   1.000
_cell.length_b   1.000
_cell.length_c   1.000
_cell.angle_alpha   90.00
_cell.angle_beta   90.00
_cell.angle_gamma   90.00
#
_symmetry.space_group_name_H-M   'P 1'
#
loop_
_entity.id
_entity.type
_entity.pdbx_description
1 polymer ?
#
loop_
_entity_poly.entity_id
_entity_poly.type
_entity_poly.pdbx_seq_one_letter_code
_entity_poly.pdbx_strand_id
1 'polypeptide(L)'
;MEKVADALKMHVYALADQIGERNLMLPEALHAAERYITGQWEAQGYSVNRLAYWVKGIECANLEAARHGGRYPLDIILIGAHYDTVFGSPGADDNASGVAALLELSRLFMSSEPEKTVRFVAFVNEEAPFFAGRHMGSLIYAKAARQRRDRIRFMVSLEMLGCYYDTPNSQRYPVLLKYVYPDCGNFIAFVSNRHSRSDLLRLVRAFRRNSEFPIEHLAAPFFVPGVALSDHFSFWRQGYSAIMVTDTAFYRNPWYHTAGDRPDRLHYESFAAVVRGLYLALLDCANDAS
;
A
#
# COMPACT_ATOMS: atom_id res chain seq x y z
N MET A 1 -21.70 -2.90 1.77
CA MET A 1 -20.85 -1.93 1.03
C MET A 1 -20.51 -0.73 1.90
N GLU A 2 -21.51 -0.12 2.54
CA GLU A 2 -21.41 1.09 3.37
C GLU A 2 -20.28 1.04 4.42
N LYS A 3 -20.24 -0.01 5.26
CA LYS A 3 -19.27 -0.09 6.37
C LYS A 3 -17.78 0.02 6.00
N VAL A 4 -17.36 -0.49 4.83
CA VAL A 4 -15.95 -0.40 4.40
C VAL A 4 -15.66 0.98 3.81
N ALA A 5 -16.56 1.52 2.99
CA ALA A 5 -16.38 2.85 2.39
C ALA A 5 -16.32 3.93 3.48
N ASP A 6 -17.19 3.84 4.48
CA ASP A 6 -17.21 4.78 5.62
C ASP A 6 -15.93 4.71 6.45
N ALA A 7 -15.43 3.51 6.73
CA ALA A 7 -14.19 3.32 7.47
C ALA A 7 -12.97 3.86 6.69
N LEU A 8 -12.89 3.56 5.39
CA LEU A 8 -11.86 4.12 4.52
C LEU A 8 -11.92 5.65 4.49
N LYS A 9 -13.12 6.23 4.36
CA LYS A 9 -13.31 7.68 4.41
C LYS A 9 -12.86 8.26 5.74
N MET A 10 -13.27 7.68 6.85
CA MET A 10 -12.84 8.10 8.19
C MET A 10 -11.32 8.11 8.32
N HIS A 11 -10.62 7.04 7.89
CA HIS A 11 -9.17 6.96 7.96
C HIS A 11 -8.48 7.99 7.07
N VAL A 12 -8.95 8.19 5.85
CA VAL A 12 -8.39 9.20 4.93
C VAL A 12 -8.57 10.61 5.50
N TYR A 13 -9.75 10.95 6.04
CA TYR A 13 -9.97 12.27 6.66
C TYR A 13 -9.11 12.47 7.92
N ALA A 14 -8.93 11.44 8.74
CA ALA A 14 -8.05 11.55 9.90
C ALA A 14 -6.60 11.86 9.49
N LEU A 15 -6.08 11.17 8.46
CA LEU A 15 -4.70 11.32 8.02
C LEU A 15 -4.45 12.57 7.18
N ALA A 16 -5.33 12.90 6.23
CA ALA A 16 -5.09 13.94 5.22
C ALA A 16 -5.87 15.24 5.44
N ASP A 17 -6.82 15.29 6.37
CA ASP A 17 -7.52 16.53 6.75
C ASP A 17 -7.19 16.94 8.20
N GLN A 18 -7.35 16.04 9.18
CA GLN A 18 -7.12 16.37 10.59
C GLN A 18 -5.63 16.44 10.94
N ILE A 19 -4.82 15.49 10.46
CA ILE A 19 -3.36 15.52 10.60
C ILE A 19 -2.73 16.34 9.46
N GLY A 20 -3.13 16.05 8.21
CA GLY A 20 -2.66 16.75 7.02
C GLY A 20 -1.27 16.31 6.58
N GLU A 21 -0.49 17.28 6.10
CA GLU A 21 0.90 17.08 5.67
C GLU A 21 1.74 16.48 6.80
N ARG A 22 2.45 15.38 6.52
CA ARG A 22 3.13 14.56 7.52
C ARG A 22 4.48 14.08 6.99
N ASN A 23 5.53 14.81 7.33
CA ASN A 23 6.90 14.54 6.93
C ASN A 23 7.90 15.05 7.97
N LEU A 24 9.19 14.85 7.72
CA LEU A 24 10.24 15.27 8.66
C LEU A 24 10.37 16.77 8.90
N MET A 25 9.77 17.62 8.05
CA MET A 25 9.72 19.07 8.32
C MET A 25 8.56 19.42 9.27
N LEU A 26 7.58 18.53 9.42
CA LEU A 26 6.45 18.61 10.34
C LEU A 26 6.43 17.37 11.27
N PRO A 27 7.44 17.22 12.14
CA PRO A 27 7.61 16.01 12.94
C PRO A 27 6.42 15.73 13.87
N GLU A 28 5.73 16.75 14.40
CA GLU A 28 4.56 16.51 15.24
C GLU A 28 3.42 15.85 14.45
N ALA A 29 3.21 16.24 13.19
CA ALA A 29 2.20 15.65 12.31
C ALA A 29 2.59 14.22 11.88
N LEU A 30 3.88 14.00 11.58
CA LEU A 30 4.40 12.65 11.30
C LEU A 30 4.20 11.70 12.49
N HIS A 31 4.51 12.16 13.71
CA HIS A 31 4.26 11.38 14.92
C HIS A 31 2.78 11.26 15.26
N ALA A 32 1.94 12.23 14.87
CA ALA A 32 0.49 12.11 15.01
C ALA A 32 -0.08 11.00 14.12
N ALA A 33 0.40 10.87 12.89
CA ALA A 33 0.06 9.74 12.02
C ALA A 33 0.52 8.41 12.60
N GLU A 34 1.73 8.35 13.15
CA GLU A 34 2.26 7.16 13.83
C GLU A 34 1.35 6.73 15.01
N ARG A 35 0.99 7.67 15.88
CA ARG A 35 0.07 7.43 17.00
C ARG A 35 -1.32 7.02 16.53
N TYR A 36 -1.82 7.62 15.45
CA TYR A 36 -3.11 7.27 14.88
C TYR A 36 -3.13 5.81 14.41
N ILE A 37 -2.15 5.41 13.58
CA ILE A 37 -2.05 4.04 13.05
C ILE A 37 -1.89 3.04 14.19
N THR A 38 -1.03 3.34 15.16
CA THR A 38 -0.81 2.50 16.34
C THR A 38 -2.11 2.31 17.13
N GLY A 39 -2.82 3.41 17.44
CA GLY A 39 -4.08 3.37 18.16
C GLY A 39 -5.19 2.61 17.42
N GLN A 40 -5.24 2.70 16.08
CA GLN A 40 -6.18 1.92 15.28
C GLN A 40 -5.89 0.42 15.35
N TRP A 41 -4.62 0.00 15.24
CA TRP A 41 -4.26 -1.41 15.36
C TRP A 41 -4.44 -1.95 16.78
N GLU A 42 -4.12 -1.19 17.81
CA GLU A 42 -4.37 -1.57 19.21
C GLU A 42 -5.87 -1.72 19.47
N ALA A 43 -6.70 -0.80 18.97
CA ALA A 43 -8.16 -0.89 19.07
C ALA A 43 -8.75 -2.10 18.31
N GLN A 44 -8.09 -2.55 17.25
CA GLN A 44 -8.42 -3.79 16.55
C GLN A 44 -7.97 -5.05 17.31
N GLY A 45 -7.13 -4.92 18.34
CA GLY A 45 -6.60 -6.02 19.16
C GLY A 45 -5.22 -6.53 18.73
N TYR A 46 -4.50 -5.79 17.89
CA TYR A 46 -3.12 -6.12 17.54
C TYR A 46 -2.12 -5.60 18.57
N SER A 47 -1.02 -6.33 18.74
CA SER A 47 0.21 -5.76 19.29
C SER A 47 1.00 -5.09 18.18
N VAL A 48 1.46 -3.85 18.41
CA VAL A 48 2.20 -3.06 17.42
C VAL A 48 3.68 -3.03 17.75
N ASN A 49 4.50 -3.49 16.80
CA ASN A 49 5.96 -3.42 16.89
C ASN A 49 6.48 -2.18 16.16
N ARG A 50 7.42 -1.46 16.77
CA ARG A 50 8.10 -0.31 16.17
C ARG A 50 9.52 -0.68 15.75
N LEU A 51 9.86 -0.47 14.48
CA LEU A 51 11.24 -0.47 14.02
C LEU A 51 11.71 0.98 13.90
N ALA A 52 12.19 1.53 15.03
CA ALA A 52 12.60 2.92 15.14
C ALA A 52 14.02 3.16 14.63
N TYR A 53 14.25 4.35 14.06
CA TYR A 53 15.56 4.83 13.60
C TYR A 53 15.58 6.37 13.56
N TRP A 54 16.77 6.95 13.52
CA TRP A 54 16.95 8.40 13.60
C TRP A 54 17.34 9.01 12.25
N VAL A 55 16.70 10.12 11.89
CA VAL A 55 17.03 10.94 10.71
C VAL A 55 17.16 12.38 11.16
N LYS A 56 18.37 12.96 11.04
CA LYS A 56 18.66 14.36 11.41
C LYS A 56 18.19 14.74 12.84
N GLY A 57 18.28 13.80 13.79
CA GLY A 57 17.85 14.04 15.18
C GLY A 57 16.35 13.87 15.44
N ILE A 58 15.58 13.42 14.44
CA ILE A 58 14.16 13.07 14.59
C ILE A 58 14.03 11.54 14.58
N GLU A 59 13.37 10.97 15.60
CA GLU A 59 13.02 9.55 15.60
C GLU A 59 11.87 9.29 14.62
N CYS A 60 12.03 8.29 13.77
CA CYS A 60 11.02 7.77 12.84
C CYS A 60 10.83 6.28 13.11
N ALA A 61 9.67 5.72 12.80
CA ALA A 61 9.46 4.28 12.94
C ALA A 61 8.66 3.71 11.78
N ASN A 62 9.07 2.53 11.30
CA ASN A 62 8.10 1.67 10.62
C ASN A 62 7.26 0.96 11.69
N LEU A 63 5.95 0.85 11.47
CA LEU A 63 5.02 0.20 12.38
C LEU A 63 4.60 -1.15 11.81
N GLU A 64 4.54 -2.19 12.63
CA GLU A 64 4.19 -3.54 12.23
C GLU A 64 3.11 -4.13 13.14
N ALA A 65 2.10 -4.74 12.53
CA ALA A 65 1.13 -5.62 13.18
C ALA A 65 1.00 -6.94 12.40
N ALA A 66 0.58 -8.02 13.04
CA ALA A 66 0.47 -9.31 12.37
C ALA A 66 -0.73 -10.14 12.83
N ARG A 67 -1.45 -10.73 11.86
CA ARG A 67 -2.37 -11.85 12.10
C ARG A 67 -1.58 -13.14 11.91
N HIS A 68 -1.30 -13.84 13.00
CA HIS A 68 -0.54 -15.09 12.96
C HIS A 68 -1.30 -16.19 12.20
N GLY A 69 -0.58 -16.89 11.33
CA GLY A 69 -1.13 -18.03 10.61
C GLY A 69 -1.21 -19.29 11.49
N GLY A 70 -2.15 -20.19 11.19
CA GLY A 70 -2.31 -21.45 11.90
C GLY A 70 -1.32 -22.54 11.45
N ARG A 71 -1.37 -22.89 10.16
CA ARG A 71 -0.66 -24.06 9.60
C ARG A 71 0.78 -23.77 9.20
N TYR A 72 1.04 -22.59 8.67
CA TYR A 72 2.34 -22.13 8.18
C TYR A 72 2.72 -20.78 8.82
N PRO A 73 2.81 -20.70 10.16
CA PRO A 73 3.00 -19.42 10.87
C PRO A 73 4.28 -18.67 10.50
N LEU A 74 5.29 -19.37 9.97
CA LEU A 74 6.56 -18.77 9.54
C LEU A 74 6.49 -18.18 8.12
N ASP A 75 5.59 -18.64 7.26
CA ASP A 75 5.41 -18.07 5.93
C ASP A 75 4.58 -16.78 6.03
N ILE A 76 5.07 -15.71 5.43
CA ILE A 76 4.52 -14.36 5.59
C ILE A 76 4.02 -13.84 4.25
N ILE A 77 2.77 -13.37 4.21
CA ILE A 77 2.31 -12.41 3.20
C ILE A 77 2.40 -11.03 3.84
N LEU A 78 3.24 -10.16 3.29
CA LEU A 78 3.43 -8.81 3.81
C LEU A 78 2.59 -7.83 3.01
N ILE A 79 1.85 -6.96 3.68
CA ILE A 79 1.08 -5.87 3.08
C ILE A 79 1.59 -4.58 3.72
N GLY A 80 1.89 -3.57 2.92
CA GLY A 80 2.34 -2.29 3.47
C GLY A 80 1.96 -1.09 2.64
N ALA A 81 2.05 0.08 3.28
CA ALA A 81 1.79 1.40 2.72
C ALA A 81 2.66 2.41 3.45
N HIS A 82 3.11 3.47 2.80
CA HIS A 82 3.78 4.55 3.50
C HIS A 82 2.78 5.54 4.11
N TYR A 83 3.15 6.11 5.26
CA TYR A 83 2.30 7.06 5.97
C TYR A 83 2.85 8.48 5.96
N ASP A 84 4.03 8.74 5.41
CA ASP A 84 4.51 10.11 5.17
C ASP A 84 3.90 10.69 3.88
N THR A 85 4.08 12.00 3.68
CA THR A 85 3.67 12.73 2.48
C THR A 85 4.81 13.57 1.93
N VAL A 86 4.80 13.85 0.63
CA VAL A 86 5.60 14.94 0.06
C VAL A 86 5.24 16.30 0.69
N PHE A 87 6.18 17.25 0.59
CA PHE A 87 5.99 18.63 1.02
C PHE A 87 4.83 19.32 0.31
N GLY A 88 4.02 20.06 1.06
CA GLY A 88 2.91 20.86 0.54
C GLY A 88 1.69 20.05 0.09
N SER A 89 1.64 18.75 0.39
CA SER A 89 0.51 17.87 0.08
C SER A 89 -0.12 17.31 1.35
N PRO A 90 -1.46 17.34 1.50
CA PRO A 90 -2.15 16.59 2.54
C PRO A 90 -2.08 15.07 2.32
N GLY A 91 -1.88 14.64 1.06
CA GLY A 91 -1.62 13.25 0.73
C GLY A 91 -2.80 12.32 0.98
N ALA A 92 -3.99 12.71 0.50
CA ALA A 92 -5.21 11.93 0.66
C ALA A 92 -5.19 10.65 -0.17
N ASP A 93 -4.87 10.77 -1.45
CA ASP A 93 -4.60 9.60 -2.28
C ASP A 93 -3.19 9.07 -2.02
N ASP A 94 -2.21 9.97 -1.88
CA ASP A 94 -0.78 9.69 -1.72
C ASP A 94 -0.23 10.06 -0.32
N ASN A 95 -0.22 9.16 0.66
CA ASN A 95 -0.74 7.79 0.57
C ASN A 95 -1.66 7.43 1.74
N ALA A 96 -2.49 8.39 2.18
CA ALA A 96 -3.51 8.11 3.19
C ALA A 96 -4.51 7.05 2.71
N SER A 97 -4.76 6.94 1.41
CA SER A 97 -5.56 5.86 0.83
C SER A 97 -4.91 4.49 1.04
N GLY A 98 -3.61 4.33 0.80
CA GLY A 98 -2.88 3.08 1.08
C GLY A 98 -2.91 2.72 2.56
N VAL A 99 -2.70 3.69 3.46
CA VAL A 99 -2.78 3.47 4.91
C VAL A 99 -4.22 3.11 5.35
N ALA A 100 -5.23 3.78 4.82
CA ALA A 100 -6.63 3.45 5.10
C ALA A 100 -6.98 2.02 4.66
N ALA A 101 -6.52 1.60 3.48
CA ALA A 101 -6.65 0.22 3.03
C ALA A 101 -5.90 -0.75 3.93
N LEU A 102 -4.69 -0.41 4.37
CA LEU A 102 -3.90 -1.23 5.29
C LEU A 102 -4.63 -1.48 6.62
N LEU A 103 -5.21 -0.42 7.21
CA LEU A 103 -5.98 -0.47 8.45
C LEU A 103 -7.29 -1.27 8.31
N GLU A 104 -7.97 -1.15 7.18
CA GLU A 104 -9.19 -1.93 6.94
C GLU A 104 -8.89 -3.39 6.60
N LEU A 105 -7.83 -3.68 5.86
CA LEU A 105 -7.39 -5.05 5.63
C LEU A 105 -7.05 -5.73 6.96
N SER A 106 -6.28 -5.09 7.85
CA SER A 106 -5.99 -5.66 9.17
C SER A 106 -7.26 -5.90 9.99
N ARG A 107 -8.21 -4.95 9.97
CA ARG A 107 -9.50 -5.14 10.65
C ARG A 107 -10.27 -6.36 10.13
N LEU A 108 -10.31 -6.56 8.81
CA LEU A 108 -10.98 -7.70 8.19
C LEU A 108 -10.28 -9.03 8.54
N PHE A 109 -8.95 -9.07 8.56
CA PHE A 109 -8.18 -10.26 8.92
C PHE A 109 -8.30 -10.67 10.39
N MET A 110 -8.73 -9.79 11.29
CA MET A 110 -9.00 -10.16 12.68
C MET A 110 -10.12 -11.20 12.82
N SER A 111 -11.06 -11.23 11.87
CA SER A 111 -12.14 -12.22 11.81
C SER A 111 -11.79 -13.46 10.97
N SER A 112 -10.54 -13.60 10.53
CA SER A 112 -10.08 -14.71 9.68
C SER A 112 -9.03 -15.57 10.38
N GLU A 113 -8.92 -16.82 9.97
CA GLU A 113 -7.87 -17.74 10.44
C GLU A 113 -6.99 -18.16 9.25
N PRO A 114 -6.04 -17.32 8.81
CA PRO A 114 -5.21 -17.64 7.66
C PRO A 114 -4.25 -18.80 7.97
N GLU A 115 -3.88 -19.61 6.98
CA GLU A 115 -2.86 -20.65 7.16
C GLU A 115 -1.46 -20.03 7.31
N LYS A 116 -1.13 -19.00 6.52
CA LYS A 116 0.11 -18.21 6.60
C LYS A 116 -0.07 -16.96 7.47
N THR A 117 1.02 -16.44 8.02
CA THR A 117 0.98 -15.15 8.73
C THR A 117 0.75 -14.01 7.75
N VAL A 118 -0.20 -13.12 8.06
CA VAL A 118 -0.43 -11.88 7.31
C VAL A 118 0.12 -10.73 8.14
N ARG A 119 1.13 -10.05 7.61
CA ARG A 119 1.83 -8.97 8.30
C ARG A 119 1.53 -7.64 7.63
N PHE A 120 1.09 -6.67 8.42
CA PHE A 120 0.78 -5.30 8.01
C PHE A 120 1.91 -4.38 8.44
N VAL A 121 2.42 -3.55 7.53
CA VAL A 121 3.53 -2.63 7.83
C VAL A 121 3.25 -1.24 7.29
N ALA A 122 3.22 -0.25 8.17
CA ALA A 122 3.18 1.16 7.78
C ALA A 122 4.62 1.70 7.70
N PHE A 123 5.04 2.13 6.52
CA PHE A 123 6.38 2.62 6.26
C PHE A 123 6.48 4.13 6.43
N VAL A 124 7.64 4.61 6.85
CA VAL A 124 7.93 6.05 7.00
C VAL A 124 9.01 6.49 6.04
N ASN A 125 8.97 7.74 5.58
CA ASN A 125 9.98 8.35 4.71
C ASN A 125 10.09 7.67 3.34
N GLU A 126 8.97 7.29 2.73
CA GLU A 126 8.94 6.90 1.31
C GLU A 126 9.35 8.09 0.44
N GLU A 127 8.81 9.25 0.75
CA GLU A 127 8.75 10.39 -0.13
C GLU A 127 10.11 11.09 -0.32
N ALA A 128 10.20 11.93 -1.35
CA ALA A 128 11.37 12.77 -1.55
C ALA A 128 11.62 13.66 -0.31
N PRO A 129 12.85 13.76 0.22
CA PRO A 129 14.13 13.40 -0.40
C PRO A 129 14.68 12.00 -0.02
N PHE A 130 13.88 11.15 0.61
CA PHE A 130 14.32 9.85 1.14
C PHE A 130 14.08 8.69 0.19
N PHE A 131 13.17 8.85 -0.78
CA PHE A 131 12.87 7.87 -1.81
C PHE A 131 14.12 7.21 -2.41
N ALA A 132 14.12 5.87 -2.45
CA ALA A 132 15.23 5.01 -2.86
C ALA A 132 16.57 5.18 -2.09
N GLY A 133 16.60 6.06 -1.09
CA GLY A 133 17.73 6.38 -0.24
C GLY A 133 17.86 5.49 0.99
N ARG A 134 18.96 5.67 1.74
CA ARG A 134 19.28 4.84 2.93
C ARG A 134 18.33 5.04 4.11
N HIS A 135 17.57 6.14 4.12
CA HIS A 135 16.64 6.51 5.17
C HIS A 135 15.18 6.22 4.80
N MET A 136 14.94 5.60 3.64
CA MET A 136 13.61 5.13 3.26
C MET A 136 13.17 3.99 4.19
N GLY A 137 12.00 4.11 4.79
CA GLY A 137 11.50 3.19 5.81
C GLY A 137 11.38 1.76 5.30
N SER A 138 10.80 1.56 4.12
CA SER A 138 10.70 0.23 3.51
C SER A 138 12.05 -0.40 3.21
N LEU A 139 13.09 0.37 2.88
CA LEU A 139 14.44 -0.16 2.66
C LEU A 139 15.08 -0.62 3.97
N ILE A 140 14.92 0.17 5.04
CA ILE A 140 15.38 -0.20 6.38
C ILE A 140 14.66 -1.46 6.85
N TYR A 141 13.33 -1.49 6.69
CA TYR A 141 12.51 -2.63 7.09
C TYR A 141 12.87 -3.89 6.30
N ALA A 142 12.96 -3.82 4.97
CA ALA A 142 13.29 -4.96 4.12
C ALA A 142 14.68 -5.53 4.46
N LYS A 143 15.67 -4.68 4.76
CA LYS A 143 17.00 -5.12 5.22
C LYS A 143 16.90 -5.85 6.56
N ALA A 144 16.15 -5.31 7.52
CA ALA A 144 15.94 -5.94 8.81
C ALA A 144 15.21 -7.30 8.66
N ALA A 145 14.19 -7.39 7.81
CA ALA A 145 13.50 -8.64 7.48
C ALA A 145 14.47 -9.67 6.88
N ARG A 146 15.35 -9.25 5.96
CA ARG A 146 16.38 -10.11 5.37
C ARG A 146 17.37 -10.63 6.41
N GLN A 147 17.78 -9.78 7.35
CA GLN A 147 18.68 -10.14 8.45
C GLN A 147 18.02 -11.14 9.42
N ARG A 148 16.74 -10.94 9.76
CA ARG A 148 15.95 -11.89 10.55
C ARG A 148 15.61 -13.19 9.82
N ARG A 149 15.86 -13.24 8.51
CA ARG A 149 15.50 -14.34 7.60
C ARG A 149 13.99 -14.58 7.55
N ASP A 150 13.20 -13.50 7.59
CA ASP A 150 11.75 -13.56 7.46
C ASP A 150 11.38 -14.26 6.14
N ARG A 151 10.54 -15.30 6.21
CA ARG A 151 10.06 -16.06 5.03
C ARG A 151 8.88 -15.35 4.37
N ILE A 152 9.16 -14.16 3.84
CA ILE A 152 8.17 -13.39 3.07
C ILE A 152 7.97 -14.07 1.71
N ARG A 153 6.77 -14.63 1.50
CA ARG A 153 6.39 -15.28 0.23
C ARG A 153 6.26 -14.26 -0.88
N PHE A 154 5.54 -13.18 -0.60
CA PHE A 154 5.54 -11.97 -1.40
C PHE A 154 5.08 -10.79 -0.54
N MET A 155 5.42 -9.60 -1.00
CA MET A 155 4.99 -8.33 -0.42
C MET A 155 4.01 -7.61 -1.36
N VAL A 156 3.01 -6.95 -0.81
CA VAL A 156 2.08 -6.06 -1.51
C VAL A 156 2.26 -4.64 -0.99
N SER A 157 2.67 -3.72 -1.86
CA SER A 157 2.67 -2.28 -1.61
C SER A 157 1.32 -1.70 -2.04
N LEU A 158 0.64 -1.03 -1.12
CA LEU A 158 -0.60 -0.30 -1.38
C LEU A 158 -0.22 1.15 -1.65
N GLU A 159 -0.44 1.59 -2.90
CA GLU A 159 0.11 2.85 -3.40
C GLU A 159 -0.96 3.60 -4.19
N MET A 160 -1.61 4.60 -3.59
CA MET A 160 -2.69 5.38 -4.20
C MET A 160 -3.84 4.51 -4.71
N LEU A 161 -4.96 4.51 -4.00
CA LEU A 161 -6.06 3.58 -4.24
C LEU A 161 -7.41 4.27 -4.40
N GLY A 162 -7.43 5.61 -4.42
CA GLY A 162 -8.64 6.40 -4.27
C GLY A 162 -9.17 7.07 -5.54
N CYS A 163 -8.37 7.21 -6.60
CA CYS A 163 -8.76 7.94 -7.80
C CYS A 163 -9.31 7.01 -8.90
N TYR A 164 -10.58 7.24 -9.29
CA TYR A 164 -11.24 6.50 -10.37
C TYR A 164 -12.12 7.44 -11.21
N TYR A 165 -12.07 7.26 -12.53
CA TYR A 165 -12.80 8.08 -13.49
C TYR A 165 -13.35 7.23 -14.64
N ASP A 166 -14.65 7.34 -14.90
CA ASP A 166 -15.31 6.65 -16.03
C ASP A 166 -15.23 7.44 -17.35
N THR A 167 -14.71 8.67 -17.31
CA THR A 167 -14.61 9.54 -18.48
C THR A 167 -13.50 9.06 -19.43
N PRO A 168 -13.73 9.03 -20.76
CA PRO A 168 -12.68 8.73 -21.73
C PRO A 168 -11.48 9.68 -21.60
N ASN A 169 -10.27 9.17 -21.86
CA ASN A 169 -8.98 9.87 -21.72
C ASN A 169 -8.64 10.34 -20.29
N SER A 170 -9.31 9.80 -19.26
CA SER A 170 -8.96 10.06 -17.85
C SER A 170 -7.70 9.31 -17.40
N GLN A 171 -7.22 8.36 -18.21
CA GLN A 171 -6.01 7.60 -17.96
C GLN A 171 -4.91 7.96 -18.95
N ARG A 172 -3.71 8.27 -18.43
CA ARG A 172 -2.51 8.56 -19.23
C ARG A 172 -1.52 7.42 -19.13
N TYR A 173 -0.61 7.35 -20.10
CA TYR A 173 0.44 6.33 -20.13
C TYR A 173 1.67 6.80 -20.90
N PRO A 174 2.83 6.16 -20.70
CA PRO A 174 3.90 6.18 -21.70
C PRO A 174 3.38 5.71 -23.06
N VAL A 175 3.95 6.25 -24.14
CA VAL A 175 3.42 6.14 -25.52
C VAL A 175 3.10 4.71 -25.98
N LEU A 176 3.84 3.70 -25.52
CA LEU A 176 3.61 2.31 -25.94
C LEU A 176 2.51 1.60 -25.13
N LEU A 177 2.31 1.98 -23.87
CA LEU A 177 1.35 1.31 -22.99
C LEU A 177 -0.10 1.71 -23.31
N LYS A 178 -0.32 2.90 -23.88
CA LYS A 178 -1.66 3.38 -24.30
C LYS A 178 -2.38 2.50 -25.33
N TYR A 179 -1.66 1.61 -26.01
CA TYR A 179 -2.23 0.71 -27.01
C TYR A 179 -2.69 -0.63 -26.41
N VAL A 180 -2.34 -0.91 -25.16
CA VAL A 180 -2.62 -2.17 -24.47
C VAL A 180 -3.64 -1.99 -23.35
N TYR A 181 -3.62 -0.84 -22.69
CA TYR A 181 -4.42 -0.55 -21.50
C TYR A 181 -5.55 0.44 -21.77
N PRO A 182 -6.66 0.39 -21.00
CA PRO A 182 -7.85 1.22 -21.22
C PRO A 182 -7.58 2.72 -21.04
N ASP A 183 -8.32 3.55 -21.77
CA ASP A 183 -8.22 5.02 -21.71
C ASP A 183 -9.06 5.65 -20.59
N CYS A 184 -9.94 4.87 -19.94
CA CYS A 184 -10.64 5.24 -18.72
C CYS A 184 -9.87 4.76 -17.47
N GLY A 185 -9.78 5.63 -16.46
CA GLY A 185 -9.12 5.35 -15.19
C GLY A 185 -10.00 4.62 -14.17
N ASN A 186 -10.84 3.68 -14.57
CA ASN A 186 -11.80 2.98 -13.69
C ASN A 186 -11.39 1.53 -13.36
N PHE A 187 -10.09 1.29 -13.26
CA PHE A 187 -9.50 -0.01 -12.93
C PHE A 187 -8.41 0.12 -11.86
N ILE A 188 -8.07 -0.99 -11.20
CA ILE A 188 -6.89 -1.09 -10.32
C ILE A 188 -5.74 -1.80 -11.04
N ALA A 189 -4.52 -1.31 -10.90
CA ALA A 189 -3.33 -1.88 -11.52
C ALA A 189 -2.49 -2.69 -10.54
N PHE A 190 -2.10 -3.91 -10.90
CA PHE A 190 -1.14 -4.71 -10.16
C PHE A 190 0.18 -4.76 -10.92
N VAL A 191 1.22 -4.15 -10.37
CA VAL A 191 2.50 -3.94 -11.05
C VAL A 191 3.60 -4.69 -10.32
N SER A 192 4.43 -5.44 -11.04
CA SER A 192 5.61 -6.07 -10.47
C SER A 192 6.80 -6.07 -11.41
N ASN A 193 7.96 -6.52 -10.92
CA ASN A 193 9.09 -6.83 -11.78
C ASN A 193 8.90 -8.21 -12.43
N ARG A 194 9.73 -8.54 -13.44
CA ARG A 194 9.66 -9.86 -14.10
C ARG A 194 9.93 -11.04 -13.17
N HIS A 195 10.74 -10.85 -12.13
CA HIS A 195 11.06 -11.89 -11.15
C HIS A 195 9.85 -12.26 -10.30
N SER A 196 9.03 -11.27 -9.92
CA SER A 196 7.80 -11.41 -9.15
C SER A 196 6.56 -11.78 -9.98
N ARG A 197 6.74 -12.15 -11.25
CA ARG A 197 5.62 -12.40 -12.17
C ARG A 197 4.74 -13.57 -11.72
N SER A 198 5.31 -14.62 -11.14
CA SER A 198 4.54 -15.77 -10.65
C SER A 198 3.57 -15.37 -9.54
N ASP A 199 4.05 -14.63 -8.55
CA ASP A 199 3.23 -14.15 -7.42
C ASP A 199 2.24 -13.08 -7.87
N LEU A 200 2.64 -12.22 -8.80
CA LEU A 200 1.72 -11.26 -9.44
C LEU A 200 0.53 -11.99 -10.06
N LEU A 201 0.78 -12.99 -10.92
CA LEU A 201 -0.29 -13.72 -11.59
C LEU A 201 -1.13 -14.53 -10.61
N ARG A 202 -0.53 -15.04 -9.53
CA ARG A 202 -1.26 -15.72 -8.45
C ARG A 202 -2.25 -14.76 -7.79
N LEU A 203 -1.80 -13.58 -7.37
CA LEU A 203 -2.65 -12.57 -6.73
C LEU A 203 -3.72 -12.03 -7.70
N VAL A 204 -3.39 -11.80 -8.98
CA VAL A 204 -4.35 -11.38 -10.01
C VAL A 204 -5.45 -12.43 -10.22
N ARG A 205 -5.10 -13.72 -10.29
CA ARG A 205 -6.11 -14.79 -10.39
C ARG A 205 -7.00 -14.85 -9.16
N ALA A 206 -6.43 -14.71 -7.97
CA ALA A 206 -7.19 -14.68 -6.72
C ALA A 206 -8.14 -13.47 -6.68
N PHE A 207 -7.69 -12.29 -7.13
CA PHE A 207 -8.53 -11.10 -7.20
C PHE A 207 -9.69 -11.26 -8.19
N ARG A 208 -9.41 -11.72 -9.41
CA ARG A 208 -10.45 -11.95 -10.44
C ARG A 208 -11.49 -13.00 -10.05
N ARG A 209 -11.14 -13.95 -9.18
CA ARG A 209 -12.09 -14.95 -8.65
C ARG A 209 -13.06 -14.36 -7.63
N ASN A 210 -12.62 -13.34 -6.89
CA ASN A 210 -13.34 -12.81 -5.73
C ASN A 210 -13.91 -11.40 -5.94
N SER A 211 -13.58 -10.74 -7.05
CA SER A 211 -13.98 -9.38 -7.36
C SER A 211 -14.27 -9.21 -8.83
N GLU A 212 -15.36 -8.52 -9.14
CA GLU A 212 -15.70 -8.06 -10.48
C GLU A 212 -15.07 -6.71 -10.83
N PHE A 213 -14.36 -6.08 -9.88
CA PHE A 213 -13.74 -4.77 -10.09
C PHE A 213 -12.67 -4.86 -11.21
N PRO A 214 -12.67 -3.95 -12.20
CA PRO A 214 -11.72 -4.01 -13.31
C PRO A 214 -10.27 -3.98 -12.83
N ILE A 215 -9.46 -4.91 -13.35
CA ILE A 215 -8.05 -5.07 -12.96
C ILE A 215 -7.15 -5.20 -14.18
N GLU A 216 -6.12 -4.35 -14.20
CA GLU A 216 -4.99 -4.45 -15.10
C GLU A 216 -3.73 -4.90 -14.36
N HIS A 217 -2.78 -5.49 -15.09
CA HIS A 217 -1.52 -5.89 -14.48
C HIS A 217 -0.35 -5.77 -15.44
N LEU A 218 0.84 -5.55 -14.88
CA LEU A 218 2.09 -5.41 -15.63
C LEU A 218 3.25 -6.05 -14.86
N ALA A 219 3.97 -6.96 -15.51
CA ALA A 219 5.28 -7.42 -15.05
C ALA A 219 6.36 -6.89 -15.98
N ALA A 220 7.09 -5.85 -15.55
CA ALA A 220 8.02 -5.11 -16.39
C ALA A 220 9.40 -4.91 -15.73
N PRO A 221 10.45 -4.60 -16.50
CA PRO A 221 11.73 -4.19 -15.91
C PRO A 221 11.60 -2.92 -15.06
N PHE A 222 12.38 -2.81 -13.99
CA PHE A 222 12.32 -1.69 -13.04
C PHE A 222 12.57 -0.30 -13.64
N PHE A 223 13.24 -0.22 -14.80
CA PHE A 223 13.53 1.05 -15.49
C PHE A 223 12.35 1.62 -16.27
N VAL A 224 11.24 0.87 -16.41
CA VAL A 224 10.02 1.40 -17.03
C VAL A 224 9.39 2.42 -16.07
N PRO A 225 9.13 3.68 -16.50
CA PRO A 225 8.59 4.71 -15.62
C PRO A 225 7.29 4.30 -14.92
N GLY A 226 7.22 4.46 -13.61
CA GLY A 226 6.08 4.04 -12.78
C GLY A 226 6.15 2.61 -12.24
N VAL A 227 7.06 1.76 -12.72
CA VAL A 227 7.12 0.35 -12.27
C VAL A 227 7.80 0.18 -10.91
N ALA A 228 8.78 1.03 -10.60
CA ALA A 228 9.60 0.93 -9.39
C ALA A 228 9.42 2.12 -8.43
N LEU A 229 8.31 2.86 -8.56
CA LEU A 229 8.05 4.10 -7.82
C LEU A 229 7.12 3.87 -6.62
N SER A 230 7.54 3.01 -5.67
CA SER A 230 6.91 2.82 -4.34
C SER A 230 7.77 1.86 -3.50
N ASP A 231 7.31 1.53 -2.28
CA ASP A 231 7.99 0.71 -1.28
C ASP A 231 8.35 -0.72 -1.73
N HIS A 232 7.63 -1.31 -2.68
CA HIS A 232 7.93 -2.64 -3.23
C HIS A 232 9.34 -2.71 -3.85
N PHE A 233 9.87 -1.59 -4.34
CA PHE A 233 11.24 -1.51 -4.85
C PHE A 233 12.28 -1.91 -3.79
N SER A 234 12.07 -1.50 -2.53
CA SER A 234 12.94 -1.86 -1.41
C SER A 234 13.02 -3.37 -1.18
N PHE A 235 11.90 -4.08 -1.36
CA PHE A 235 11.84 -5.53 -1.23
C PHE A 235 12.53 -6.24 -2.39
N TRP A 236 12.38 -5.75 -3.62
CA TRP A 236 13.15 -6.26 -4.76
C TRP A 236 14.66 -6.15 -4.52
N ARG A 237 15.12 -5.03 -3.97
CA ARG A 237 16.55 -4.83 -3.63
C ARG A 237 17.07 -5.81 -2.59
N GLN A 238 16.20 -6.38 -1.76
CA GLN A 238 16.55 -7.40 -0.76
C GLN A 238 16.29 -8.84 -1.24
N GLY A 239 15.89 -9.00 -2.51
CA GLY A 239 15.64 -10.30 -3.14
C GLY A 239 14.28 -10.91 -2.81
N TYR A 240 13.34 -10.13 -2.27
CA TYR A 240 11.97 -10.57 -2.04
C TYR A 240 11.11 -10.34 -3.28
N SER A 241 10.11 -11.21 -3.46
CA SER A 241 9.04 -10.97 -4.42
C SER A 241 8.12 -9.87 -3.90
N ALA A 242 7.80 -8.87 -4.74
CA ALA A 242 6.91 -7.78 -4.34
C ALA A 242 6.07 -7.25 -5.51
N ILE A 243 4.87 -6.79 -5.18
CA ILE A 243 3.83 -6.32 -6.10
C ILE A 243 3.33 -4.97 -5.58
N MET A 244 3.17 -3.98 -6.45
CA MET A 244 2.46 -2.74 -6.14
C MET A 244 1.03 -2.84 -6.63
N VAL A 245 0.08 -2.43 -5.79
CA VAL A 245 -1.33 -2.26 -6.14
C VAL A 245 -1.62 -0.78 -6.12
N THR A 246 -2.03 -0.24 -7.27
CA THR A 246 -2.16 1.21 -7.45
C THR A 246 -3.28 1.57 -8.43
N ASP A 247 -3.88 2.73 -8.23
CA ASP A 247 -4.74 3.43 -9.17
C ASP A 247 -3.94 4.14 -10.29
N THR A 248 -2.66 3.82 -10.43
CA THR A 248 -1.71 4.36 -11.41
C THR A 248 -1.21 5.79 -11.13
N ALA A 249 -1.49 6.33 -9.94
CA ALA A 249 -0.82 7.52 -9.42
C ALA A 249 -0.88 8.72 -10.39
N PHE A 250 0.26 9.36 -10.67
CA PHE A 250 0.39 10.52 -11.58
C PHE A 250 -0.07 10.28 -13.02
N TYR A 251 -0.32 9.03 -13.42
CA TYR A 251 -0.96 8.74 -14.71
C TYR A 251 -2.47 9.00 -14.70
N ARG A 252 -3.09 9.10 -13.52
CA ARG A 252 -4.53 9.26 -13.33
C ARG A 252 -4.89 10.45 -12.44
N ASN A 253 -4.27 10.57 -11.26
CA ASN A 253 -4.58 11.61 -10.29
C ASN A 253 -3.95 12.96 -10.72
N PRO A 254 -4.75 13.96 -11.13
CA PRO A 254 -4.24 15.26 -11.54
C PRO A 254 -3.71 16.10 -10.37
N TRP A 255 -3.90 15.64 -9.13
CA TRP A 255 -3.54 16.33 -7.90
C TRP A 255 -2.31 15.74 -7.21
N TYR A 256 -1.70 14.71 -7.81
CA TYR A 256 -0.47 14.08 -7.33
C TYR A 256 0.60 15.12 -6.95
N HIS A 257 1.11 15.02 -5.71
CA HIS A 257 2.09 15.93 -5.13
C HIS A 257 1.67 17.41 -5.10
N THR A 258 0.38 17.69 -4.90
CA THR A 258 -0.13 19.06 -4.75
C THR A 258 -1.00 19.21 -3.52
N ALA A 259 -1.21 20.45 -3.06
CA ALA A 259 -2.20 20.78 -2.04
C ALA A 259 -3.65 20.37 -2.40
N GLY A 260 -3.87 20.00 -3.68
CA GLY A 260 -5.14 19.48 -4.16
C GLY A 260 -5.37 18.01 -3.86
N ASP A 261 -4.41 17.24 -3.35
CA ASP A 261 -4.63 15.82 -3.01
C ASP A 261 -5.42 15.68 -1.70
N ARG A 262 -6.75 15.90 -1.80
CA ARG A 262 -7.66 16.08 -0.66
C ARG A 262 -8.68 14.94 -0.54
N PRO A 263 -9.15 14.62 0.69
CA PRO A 263 -10.06 13.50 0.92
C PRO A 263 -11.38 13.55 0.12
N ASP A 264 -11.92 14.75 -0.12
CA ASP A 264 -13.19 14.94 -0.83
C ASP A 264 -13.13 14.57 -2.33
N ARG A 265 -11.94 14.25 -2.86
CA ARG A 265 -11.71 13.93 -4.28
C ARG A 265 -11.61 12.44 -4.56
N LEU A 266 -11.58 11.60 -3.54
CA LEU A 266 -11.48 10.15 -3.70
C LEU A 266 -12.85 9.53 -3.99
N HIS A 267 -12.84 8.47 -4.80
CA HIS A 267 -14.05 7.70 -5.12
C HIS A 267 -14.18 6.49 -4.18
N TYR A 268 -14.74 6.74 -2.99
CA TYR A 268 -14.79 5.76 -1.89
C TYR A 268 -15.54 4.46 -2.20
N GLU A 269 -16.52 4.47 -3.11
CA GLU A 269 -17.24 3.24 -3.49
C GLU A 269 -16.33 2.27 -4.25
N SER A 270 -15.62 2.78 -5.26
CA SER A 270 -14.63 2.02 -6.04
C SER A 270 -13.48 1.58 -5.16
N PHE A 271 -12.98 2.50 -4.33
CA PHE A 271 -11.92 2.21 -3.39
C PHE A 271 -12.30 1.06 -2.43
N ALA A 272 -13.50 1.10 -1.86
CA ALA A 272 -14.00 0.03 -1.01
C ALA A 272 -14.20 -1.30 -1.75
N ALA A 273 -14.57 -1.27 -3.03
CA ALA A 273 -14.67 -2.47 -3.86
C ALA A 273 -13.29 -3.12 -4.07
N VAL A 274 -12.26 -2.31 -4.33
CA VAL A 274 -10.86 -2.78 -4.43
C VAL A 274 -10.39 -3.39 -3.12
N VAL A 275 -10.58 -2.72 -1.98
CA VAL A 275 -10.14 -3.24 -0.66
C VAL A 275 -10.82 -4.57 -0.33
N ARG A 276 -12.12 -4.73 -0.61
CA ARG A 276 -12.82 -6.02 -0.45
C ARG A 276 -12.23 -7.11 -1.34
N GLY A 277 -11.98 -6.81 -2.62
CA GLY A 277 -11.37 -7.74 -3.54
C GLY A 277 -9.97 -8.16 -3.11
N LEU A 278 -9.16 -7.20 -2.61
CA LEU A 278 -7.83 -7.46 -2.06
C LEU A 278 -7.89 -8.35 -0.84
N TYR A 279 -8.78 -8.08 0.12
CA TYR A 279 -8.96 -8.91 1.31
C TYR A 279 -9.20 -10.37 0.93
N LEU A 280 -10.17 -10.64 0.05
CA LEU A 280 -10.51 -12.00 -0.37
C LEU A 280 -9.34 -12.65 -1.15
N ALA A 281 -8.70 -11.91 -2.05
CA ALA A 281 -7.56 -12.41 -2.82
C ALA A 281 -6.35 -12.76 -1.94
N LEU A 282 -6.07 -11.94 -0.94
CA LEU A 282 -4.98 -12.13 0.01
C LEU A 282 -5.28 -13.27 0.97
N LEU A 283 -6.53 -13.43 1.41
CA LEU A 283 -6.96 -14.56 2.22
C LEU A 283 -6.81 -15.88 1.45
N ASP A 284 -7.19 -15.92 0.17
CA ASP A 284 -6.95 -17.08 -0.71
C ASP A 284 -5.46 -17.40 -0.81
N CYS A 285 -4.62 -16.40 -1.04
CA CYS A 285 -3.16 -16.59 -1.10
C CYS A 285 -2.59 -17.06 0.25
N ALA A 286 -3.14 -16.57 1.36
CA ALA A 286 -2.73 -16.96 2.71
C ALA A 286 -3.11 -18.41 3.04
N ASN A 287 -4.13 -18.96 2.38
CA ASN A 287 -4.66 -20.31 2.63
C ASN A 287 -4.26 -21.37 1.60
N ASP A 288 -3.61 -20.99 0.50
CA ASP A 288 -3.10 -21.98 -0.44
C ASP A 288 -1.82 -22.68 0.09
N ALA A 289 -1.41 -23.77 -0.56
CA ALA A 289 -0.23 -24.54 -0.15
C ALA A 289 1.11 -24.02 -0.71
N SER A 290 1.07 -22.95 -1.53
CA SER A 290 2.21 -22.41 -2.29
C SER A 290 3.00 -21.34 -1.53
#